data_AF-A0A658NHK0-F1
#
_entry.id   AF-A0A658NHK0-F1
#
_cell.length_a   1.000
_cell.length_b   1.000
_cell.length_c   1.000
_cell.angle_alpha   90.00
_cell.angle_beta   90.00
_cell.angle_gamma   90.00
#
_symmetry.space_group_name_H-M   'P 1'
#
loop_
_entity.id
_entity.type
_entity.pdbx_description
1 polymer ?
#
loop_
_entity_poly.entity_id
_entity_poly.type
_entity_poly.pdbx_seq_one_letter_code
_entity_poly.pdbx_strand_id
1 'polypeptide(L)' 'MARAANVAVIAMSSTPSERGVISAFQAGAIDYLVKPFDEVTTTAKVLGGLAFAKEVLNRTKAFTVKTKVGQEG' A
#
# COMPACT_ATOMS: atom_id res chain seq x y z
N MET A 1 -0.53 -8.68 19.64
CA MET A 1 -0.98 -8.88 18.24
C MET A 1 -1.09 -7.51 17.57
N ALA A 2 -0.11 -7.11 16.76
CA ALA A 2 -0.19 -6.05 15.72
C ALA A 2 1.15 -5.99 14.96
N ARG A 3 1.30 -6.77 13.88
CA ARG A 3 2.54 -6.86 13.07
C ARG A 3 2.31 -6.53 11.57
N ALA A 4 1.26 -5.77 11.25
CA ALA A 4 0.90 -5.49 9.85
C ALA A 4 0.95 -3.98 9.49
N ALA A 5 1.68 -3.16 10.25
CA ALA A 5 1.68 -1.70 10.05
C ALA A 5 2.16 -1.22 8.66
N ASN A 6 2.80 -2.09 7.86
CA ASN A 6 3.43 -1.70 6.58
C ASN A 6 3.15 -2.70 5.44
N VAL A 7 1.98 -3.35 5.43
CA VAL A 7 1.60 -4.25 4.31
C VAL A 7 0.73 -3.47 3.32
N ALA A 8 1.09 -3.50 2.03
CA ALA A 8 0.25 -2.97 0.97
C ALA A 8 -1.02 -3.81 0.80
N VAL A 9 -2.19 -3.17 0.88
CA VAL A 9 -3.49 -3.82 0.73
C VAL A 9 -4.20 -3.31 -0.52
N ILE A 10 -4.59 -4.23 -1.40
CA ILE A 10 -5.43 -3.94 -2.57
C ILE A 10 -6.81 -4.54 -2.30
N ALA A 11 -7.84 -3.71 -2.24
CA ALA A 11 -9.21 -4.16 -2.04
C ALA A 11 -9.77 -4.76 -3.34
N MET A 12 -10.58 -5.81 -3.24
CA MET A 12 -11.11 -6.52 -4.42
C MET A 12 -12.61 -6.73 -4.30
N SER A 13 -13.36 -6.43 -5.36
CA SER A 13 -14.83 -6.55 -5.36
C SER A 13 -15.37 -7.06 -6.68
N SER A 14 -16.51 -7.75 -6.66
CA SER A 14 -17.24 -8.19 -7.85
C SER A 14 -18.08 -7.09 -8.50
N THR A 15 -18.23 -5.94 -7.85
CA THR A 15 -19.10 -4.86 -8.34
C THR A 15 -18.35 -3.54 -8.34
N PRO A 16 -18.24 -2.85 -9.49
CA PRO A 16 -17.76 -1.49 -9.51
C PRO A 16 -18.79 -0.60 -8.81
N SER A 17 -18.41 0.02 -7.69
CA SER A 17 -19.24 1.04 -7.06
C SER A 17 -18.33 2.12 -6.49
N GLU A 18 -18.70 3.37 -6.73
CA GLU A 18 -17.98 4.54 -6.21
C GLU A 18 -17.89 4.48 -4.67
N ARG A 19 -18.99 4.13 -4.01
CA ARG A 19 -19.02 3.94 -2.55
C ARG A 19 -18.05 2.86 -2.07
N GLY A 20 -17.93 1.75 -2.80
CA GLY A 20 -17.00 0.67 -2.45
C GLY A 20 -15.54 1.10 -2.57
N VAL A 21 -15.22 1.84 -3.63
CA VAL A 21 -13.89 2.42 -3.84
C VAL A 21 -13.53 3.39 -2.70
N ILE A 22 -14.42 4.35 -2.39
CA ILE A 22 -14.22 5.32 -1.31
C ILE A 22 -14.01 4.61 0.03
N SER A 23 -14.85 3.64 0.35
CA SER A 23 -14.78 2.91 1.62
C SER A 23 -13.48 2.12 1.76
N ALA A 24 -12.99 1.51 0.66
CA ALA A 24 -11.74 0.78 0.66
C ALA A 24 -10.54 1.70 0.96
N PHE A 25 -10.48 2.87 0.32
CA PHE A 25 -9.42 3.84 0.58
C PHE A 25 -9.48 4.41 2.00
N GLN A 26 -10.68 4.70 2.52
CA GLN A 26 -10.87 5.13 3.91
C GLN A 26 -10.41 4.06 4.92
N ALA A 27 -10.54 2.79 4.58
CA ALA A 27 -10.05 1.67 5.40
C ALA A 27 -8.53 1.43 5.30
N GLY A 28 -7.81 2.20 4.46
CA GLY A 28 -6.36 2.10 4.31
C GLY A 28 -5.89 1.17 3.19
N ALA A 29 -6.77 0.75 2.28
CA ALA A 29 -6.33 0.13 1.04
C ALA A 29 -5.56 1.16 0.19
N ILE A 30 -4.52 0.70 -0.51
CA ILE A 30 -3.71 1.55 -1.40
C ILE A 30 -4.21 1.50 -2.85
N ASP A 31 -5.04 0.51 -3.18
CA ASP A 31 -5.67 0.37 -4.49
C ASP A 31 -6.95 -0.48 -4.40
N TYR A 32 -7.72 -0.51 -5.49
CA TYR A 32 -8.96 -1.23 -5.66
C TYR A 32 -8.97 -1.99 -7.01
N LEU A 33 -9.45 -3.24 -7.00
CA LEU A 33 -9.54 -4.12 -8.17
C LEU A 33 -10.97 -4.67 -8.32
N VAL A 34 -11.57 -4.49 -9.49
CA VAL A 34 -12.92 -4.98 -9.80
C VAL A 34 -12.83 -6.28 -10.59
N LYS A 35 -13.68 -7.27 -10.25
CA LYS A 35 -13.85 -8.50 -11.03
C LYS A 35 -14.91 -8.31 -12.13
N PRO A 36 -14.80 -9.03 -13.27
CA PRO A 36 -13.63 -9.82 -13.66
C PRO A 36 -12.44 -8.90 -13.97
N PHE A 37 -11.25 -9.36 -13.61
CA PHE A 37 -10.00 -8.66 -13.90
C PHE A 37 -9.18 -9.48 -14.89
N ASP A 38 -8.37 -8.79 -15.68
CA ASP A 38 -7.40 -9.40 -16.57
C ASP A 38 -6.01 -9.48 -15.91
N GLU A 39 -5.14 -10.31 -16.48
CA GLU A 39 -3.79 -10.55 -15.98
C GLU A 39 -2.94 -9.27 -15.98
N VAL A 40 -3.08 -8.42 -17.00
CA VAL A 40 -2.27 -7.21 -17.15
C VAL A 40 -2.63 -6.20 -16.07
N THR A 41 -3.92 -5.91 -15.88
CA THR A 41 -4.40 -4.99 -14.83
C THR A 41 -4.04 -5.49 -13.44
N THR A 42 -4.20 -6.79 -13.20
CA THR A 42 -3.87 -7.40 -11.91
C THR A 42 -2.37 -7.29 -11.61
N THR A 43 -1.54 -7.64 -12.58
CA THR A 43 -0.08 -7.57 -12.45
C THR A 43 0.39 -6.15 -12.24
N ALA A 44 -0.13 -5.19 -13.01
CA ALA A 44 0.22 -3.78 -12.88
C ALA A 44 -0.08 -3.23 -11.48
N LYS A 45 -1.26 -3.55 -10.93
CA LYS A 45 -1.66 -3.10 -9.58
C LYS A 45 -0.80 -3.73 -8.48
N VAL A 46 -0.50 -5.03 -8.58
CA VAL A 46 0.36 -5.72 -7.61
C VAL A 46 1.79 -5.15 -7.65
N LEU A 47 2.37 -5.00 -8.84
CA LEU A 47 3.72 -4.45 -8.99
C LEU A 47 3.80 -2.99 -8.53
N GLY A 48 2.79 -2.18 -8.85
CA GLY A 48 2.68 -0.80 -8.36
C GLY A 48 2.60 -0.71 -6.84
N GLY A 49 1.74 -1.53 -6.22
CA GLY A 49 1.62 -1.61 -4.77
C GLY A 49 2.91 -2.08 -4.09
N LEU A 50 3.61 -3.05 -4.68
CA LEU A 50 4.90 -3.53 -4.18
C LEU A 50 5.99 -2.45 -4.27
N ALA A 51 6.06 -1.73 -5.40
CA ALA A 51 7.01 -0.63 -5.58
C ALA A 51 6.77 0.49 -4.56
N PHE A 52 5.50 0.87 -4.36
CA PHE A 52 5.12 1.85 -3.35
C PHE A 52 5.52 1.41 -1.93
N ALA A 53 5.20 0.17 -1.55
CA ALA A 53 5.55 -0.35 -0.22
C ALA A 53 7.07 -0.35 0.02
N LYS A 54 7.87 -0.73 -0.99
CA LYS A 54 9.33 -0.69 -0.91
C LYS A 54 9.85 0.73 -0.68
N GLU A 55 9.31 1.70 -1.42
CA GLU A 55 9.72 3.10 -1.29
C GLU A 55 9.40 3.67 0.09
N VAL A 56 8.19 3.41 0.61
CA VAL A 56 7.79 3.83 1.96
C VAL A 56 8.74 3.24 3.00
N LEU A 57 8.99 1.93 2.95
CA LEU A 57 9.91 1.26 3.88
C LEU A 57 11.33 1.84 3.82
N ASN A 58 11.83 2.15 2.62
CA ASN A 58 13.15 2.75 2.44
C ASN A 58 13.23 4.15 3.08
N ARG A 59 12.19 4.98 2.91
CA ARG A 59 12.12 6.31 3.53
C ARG A 59 12.05 6.24 5.05
N THR A 60 11.27 5.32 5.61
CA THR A 60 11.17 5.13 7.07
C THR A 60 12.51 4.73 7.67
N LYS A 61 13.26 3.84 7.00
CA LYS A 61 14.63 3.48 7.41
C LYS A 61 15.57 4.67 7.35
N ALA A 62 15.58 5.42 6.25
CA ALA A 62 16.44 6.59 6.08
C ALA A 62 16.17 7.69 7.13
N PHE A 63 14.91 7.91 7.50
CA PHE A 63 14.52 8.85 8.56
C PHE A 63 14.99 8.39 9.95
N THR A 64 14.92 7.10 10.24
CA THR A 64 15.36 6.53 11.53
C THR A 64 16.88 6.62 11.71
N VAL A 65 17.66 6.49 10.63
CA VAL A 65 19.13 6.63 10.72
C VAL A 65 19.54 8.07 11.01
N LYS A 66 18.94 9.06 10.34
CA LYS A 66 19.32 10.48 10.51
C LYS A 66 19.02 11.04 11.91
N THR A 67 17.97 10.56 12.56
CA THR A 67 17.57 11.01 13.91
C THR A 67 18.50 10.47 15.01
N LYS A 68 19.08 9.28 14.83
CA LYS A 68 20.05 8.72 15.78
C LYS A 68 21.42 9.40 15.69
N VAL A 69 21.88 9.75 14.48
CA VAL A 69 23.21 10.37 14.28
C VAL A 69 23.27 11.81 14.83
N GLY A 70 22.13 12.51 14.94
CA GLY A 70 22.08 13.86 15.50
C GLY A 70 22.02 13.96 17.03
N GLN A 71 22.05 12.83 17.77
CA GLN A 71 21.98 12.80 19.25
C GLN A 71 23.26 12.31 19.92
N GLU A 72 24.32 11.97 19.15
CA GLU A 72 25.63 11.54 19.68
C GLU A 72 26.74 12.60 19.47
N GLY A 73 26.37 13.86 19.22
CA GLY A 73 27.28 15.00 19.09
C GLY A 73 27.12 16.02 20.21
#